data_AF-A0A430UUJ9-F1
#
_entry.id   AF-A0A430UUJ9-F1
#
_cell.length_a   1.000
_cell.length_b   1.000
_cell.length_c   1.000
_cell.angle_alpha   90.00
_cell.angle_beta   90.00
_cell.angle_gamma   90.00
#
_symmetry.space_group_name_H-M   'P 1'
#
loop_
_entity.id
_entity.type
_entity.pdbx_description
1 polymer ?
#
loop_
_entity_poly.entity_id
_entity_poly.type
_entity_poly.pdbx_seq_one_letter_code
_entity_poly.pdbx_strand_id
1 'polypeptide(L)'
;DYLRFLGERGAVGRLEVRGDSDGLLLDWLGLSQGKARLLRRPGFDYLRAWRGAFLVGEAEVDGVLEGLWIGPQGAQHAGGPMASLRALDPPLAYGYSYRSLFQGEGLVLNLEEQVGRPLAYRFEALRLPWLPFRARPSALSLTWKPVAWNPEPTLRLNACPPGPDPKPD
;
A
#
# COMPACT_ATOMS: atom_id res chain seq x y z
N ASP A 1 -12.03 7.47 3.43
CA ASP A 1 -11.85 5.99 3.44
C ASP A 1 -11.48 5.46 2.06
N TYR A 2 -10.54 4.53 1.99
CA TYR A 2 -10.04 4.03 0.72
C TYR A 2 -9.60 2.56 0.82
N LEU A 3 -10.18 1.70 -0.02
CA LEU A 3 -9.72 0.31 -0.23
C LEU A 3 -8.79 0.27 -1.44
N ARG A 4 -7.60 -0.33 -1.29
CA ARG A 4 -6.58 -0.34 -2.34
C ARG A 4 -6.42 -1.68 -3.02
N PHE A 5 -6.49 -2.75 -2.25
CA PHE A 5 -6.12 -4.07 -2.72
C PHE A 5 -7.18 -5.09 -2.37
N LEU A 6 -7.43 -5.96 -3.34
CA LEU A 6 -8.32 -7.10 -3.27
C LEU A 6 -7.48 -8.34 -3.60
N GLY A 7 -7.33 -9.23 -2.63
CA GLY A 7 -6.64 -10.51 -2.81
C GLY A 7 -7.51 -11.69 -2.40
N GLU A 8 -6.94 -12.88 -2.52
CA GLU A 8 -7.65 -14.14 -2.23
C GLU A 8 -8.16 -14.22 -0.79
N ARG A 9 -7.44 -13.63 0.16
CA ARG A 9 -7.78 -13.67 1.60
C ARG A 9 -8.70 -12.54 2.05
N GLY A 10 -8.67 -11.41 1.36
CA GLY A 10 -9.28 -10.19 1.86
C GLY A 10 -8.95 -8.95 1.05
N ALA A 11 -9.42 -7.82 1.56
CA ALA A 11 -9.01 -6.49 1.12
C ALA A 11 -8.27 -5.76 2.22
N VAL A 12 -7.40 -4.85 1.79
CA VAL A 12 -6.71 -3.91 2.67
C VAL A 12 -6.80 -2.49 2.14
N GLY A 13 -6.67 -1.56 3.07
CA GLY A 13 -6.69 -0.14 2.76
C GLY A 13 -6.54 0.69 4.01
N ARG A 14 -7.38 1.71 4.10
CA ARG A 14 -7.27 2.78 5.08
C ARG A 14 -8.63 3.34 5.45
N LEU A 15 -8.82 3.63 6.72
CA LEU A 15 -10.01 4.28 7.26
C LEU A 15 -9.60 5.56 7.97
N GLU A 16 -10.23 6.68 7.62
CA GLU A 16 -9.99 7.95 8.31
C GLU A 16 -10.86 8.01 9.57
N VAL A 17 -10.22 8.10 10.73
CA VAL A 17 -10.90 8.15 12.01
C VAL A 17 -10.35 9.29 12.85
N ARG A 18 -11.17 10.32 13.08
CA ARG A 18 -10.84 11.47 13.93
C ARG A 18 -9.55 12.20 13.54
N GLY A 19 -9.25 12.26 12.24
CA GLY A 19 -8.07 12.94 11.69
C GLY A 19 -6.85 12.03 11.52
N ASP A 20 -6.84 10.86 12.15
CA ASP A 20 -5.88 9.80 11.86
C ASP A 20 -6.34 8.95 10.68
N SER A 21 -5.39 8.27 10.07
CA SER A 21 -5.60 7.38 8.95
C SER A 21 -5.16 5.98 9.35
N ASP A 22 -6.10 5.18 9.84
CA ASP A 22 -5.89 3.84 10.37
C ASP A 22 -5.79 2.80 9.23
N GLY A 23 -4.93 1.79 9.38
CA GLY A 23 -4.88 0.67 8.46
C GLY A 23 -6.14 -0.20 8.56
N LEU A 24 -6.80 -0.48 7.43
CA LEU A 24 -8.03 -1.28 7.38
C LEU A 24 -7.76 -2.67 6.82
N LEU A 25 -8.19 -3.71 7.53
CA LEU A 25 -8.16 -5.10 7.08
C LEU A 25 -9.56 -5.68 7.04
N LEU A 26 -9.90 -6.23 5.87
CA LEU A 26 -11.16 -6.91 5.60
C LEU A 26 -10.84 -8.34 5.16
N ASP A 27 -10.83 -9.30 6.07
CA ASP A 27 -10.76 -10.71 5.67
C ASP A 27 -12.16 -11.22 5.24
N TRP A 28 -12.24 -12.07 4.21
CA TRP A 28 -13.55 -12.46 3.65
C TRP A 28 -14.46 -13.19 4.62
N LEU A 29 -13.88 -14.04 5.48
CA LEU A 29 -14.62 -14.74 6.51
C LEU A 29 -15.19 -13.76 7.54
N GLY A 30 -14.37 -12.84 8.04
CA GLY A 30 -14.78 -11.77 8.95
C GLY A 30 -15.86 -10.89 8.34
N LEU A 31 -15.67 -10.47 7.08
CA LEU A 31 -16.60 -9.60 6.38
C LEU A 31 -17.98 -10.26 6.21
N SER A 32 -18.04 -11.57 5.93
CA SER A 32 -19.30 -12.32 5.89
C SER A 32 -20.07 -12.32 7.22
N GLN A 33 -19.37 -12.05 8.33
CA GLN A 33 -19.93 -11.92 9.67
C GLN A 33 -20.06 -10.44 10.12
N GLY A 34 -19.88 -9.48 9.22
CA GLY A 34 -19.90 -8.04 9.53
C GLY A 34 -18.74 -7.61 10.43
N LYS A 35 -17.59 -8.28 10.32
CA LYS A 35 -16.37 -7.99 11.09
C LYS A 35 -15.26 -7.49 10.18
N ALA A 36 -14.54 -6.50 10.66
CA ALA A 36 -13.34 -5.94 10.09
C ALA A 36 -12.33 -5.66 11.22
N ARG A 37 -11.09 -5.33 10.87
CA ARG A 37 -10.06 -4.93 11.83
C ARG A 37 -9.41 -3.64 11.43
N LEU A 38 -9.13 -2.80 12.42
CA LEU A 38 -8.30 -1.62 12.28
C LEU A 38 -6.95 -1.87 12.95
N LEU A 39 -5.90 -1.48 12.25
CA LEU A 39 -4.57 -1.27 12.79
C LEU A 39 -4.46 0.19 13.15
N ARG A 40 -4.46 0.47 14.45
CA ARG A 40 -4.53 1.84 14.96
C ARG A 40 -3.22 2.30 15.55
N ARG A 41 -2.85 3.52 15.16
CA ARG A 41 -1.70 4.28 15.65
C ARG A 41 -1.96 5.76 15.29
N PRO A 42 -1.47 6.73 16.08
CA PRO A 42 -1.51 8.13 15.67
C PRO A 42 -0.81 8.36 14.33
N GLY A 43 -1.39 9.22 13.49
CA GLY A 43 -0.82 9.63 12.22
C GLY A 43 -1.43 8.91 11.02
N PHE A 44 -0.59 8.64 10.02
CA PHE A 44 -1.01 8.09 8.73
C PHE A 44 -0.44 6.70 8.52
N ASP A 45 -1.31 5.70 8.38
CA ASP A 45 -0.97 4.36 7.94
C ASP A 45 -1.88 3.95 6.78
N TYR A 46 -1.30 3.32 5.77
CA TYR A 46 -2.04 2.90 4.59
C TYR A 46 -1.51 1.59 4.03
N LEU A 47 -2.29 0.52 4.24
CA LEU A 47 -2.03 -0.80 3.70
C LEU A 47 -2.38 -0.89 2.22
N ARG A 48 -1.48 -1.48 1.44
CA ARG A 48 -1.53 -1.47 -0.02
C ARG A 48 -1.52 -2.84 -0.65
N ALA A 49 -1.03 -3.87 0.03
CA ALA A 49 -1.11 -5.25 -0.45
C ALA A 49 -1.12 -6.27 0.69
N TRP A 50 -1.71 -7.43 0.43
CA TRP A 50 -1.76 -8.56 1.36
C TRP A 50 -1.52 -9.87 0.63
N ARG A 51 -0.48 -10.62 1.00
CA ARG A 51 -0.20 -11.95 0.45
C ARG A 51 0.49 -12.85 1.46
N GLY A 52 0.00 -14.09 1.59
CA GLY A 52 0.50 -15.03 2.58
C GLY A 52 0.40 -14.49 4.01
N ALA A 53 1.54 -14.47 4.71
CA ALA A 53 1.67 -13.95 6.06
C ALA A 53 1.96 -12.43 6.12
N PHE A 54 2.17 -11.79 4.96
CA PHE A 54 2.67 -10.42 4.91
C PHE A 54 1.61 -9.42 4.44
N LEU A 55 1.59 -8.28 5.11
CA LEU A 55 0.90 -7.05 4.70
C LEU A 55 1.97 -6.00 4.42
N VAL A 56 1.79 -5.20 3.37
CA VAL A 56 2.69 -4.06 3.10
C VAL A 56 1.92 -2.80 2.80
N GLY A 57 2.57 -1.67 3.01
CA GLY A 57 2.02 -0.35 2.77
C GLY A 57 3.01 0.75 3.08
N GLU A 58 2.47 1.85 3.59
CA GLU A 58 3.25 2.97 4.08
C GLU A 58 2.75 3.43 5.44
N ALA A 59 3.67 3.97 6.24
CA ALA A 59 3.41 4.52 7.56
C ALA A 59 4.12 5.86 7.72
N GLU A 60 3.48 6.83 8.36
CA GLU A 60 4.10 8.10 8.74
C GLU A 60 4.79 7.98 10.09
N VAL A 61 6.11 8.08 10.10
CA VAL A 61 6.92 8.09 11.31
C VAL A 61 7.68 9.40 11.35
N ASP A 62 7.49 10.17 12.42
CA ASP A 62 8.12 11.49 12.60
C ASP A 62 7.95 12.43 11.40
N GLY A 63 6.75 12.44 10.80
CA GLY A 63 6.41 13.26 9.63
C GLY A 63 6.95 12.73 8.28
N VAL A 64 7.55 11.54 8.28
CA VAL A 64 8.09 10.90 7.08
C VAL A 64 7.27 9.67 6.72
N LEU A 65 6.78 9.61 5.48
CA LEU A 65 6.14 8.41 4.94
C LEU A 65 7.22 7.38 4.57
N GLU A 66 7.28 6.31 5.34
CA GLU A 66 8.20 5.19 5.16
C GLU A 66 7.47 3.93 4.69
N GLY A 67 8.23 2.94 4.24
CA GLY A 67 7.71 1.63 3.92
C GLY A 67 7.29 0.90 5.17
N LEU A 68 6.11 0.28 5.14
CA LEU A 68 5.53 -0.50 6.22
C LEU A 68 5.38 -1.96 5.78
N TRP A 69 5.79 -2.91 6.60
CA TRP A 69 5.38 -4.30 6.47
C TRP A 69 5.00 -4.92 7.80
N ILE A 70 4.09 -5.88 7.75
CA ILE A 70 3.62 -6.63 8.92
C ILE A 70 3.69 -8.11 8.55
N GLY A 71 4.44 -8.87 9.33
CA GLY A 71 4.65 -10.29 9.10
C GLY A 71 4.80 -11.08 10.41
N PRO A 72 5.41 -12.28 10.36
CA PRO A 72 5.62 -13.12 11.54
C PRO A 72 6.41 -12.45 12.66
N GLN A 73 7.31 -11.52 12.32
CA GLN A 73 8.12 -10.76 13.27
C GLN A 73 7.41 -9.50 13.81
N GLY A 74 6.13 -9.31 13.49
CA GLY A 74 5.38 -8.10 13.82
C GLY A 74 5.44 -7.04 12.74
N ALA A 75 5.03 -5.82 13.10
CA ALA A 75 5.03 -4.67 12.22
C ALA A 75 6.35 -3.92 12.29
N GLN A 76 6.88 -3.55 11.13
CA GLN A 76 8.17 -2.91 10.96
C GLN A 76 8.08 -1.82 9.88
N HIS A 77 8.98 -0.84 9.97
CA HIS A 77 9.11 0.21 8.97
C HIS A 77 10.56 0.53 8.61
N ALA A 78 10.81 0.91 7.36
CA ALA A 78 12.14 1.31 6.89
C ALA A 78 12.10 2.03 5.53
N GLY A 79 13.30 2.40 5.06
CA GLY A 79 13.57 2.91 3.72
C GLY A 79 13.28 4.40 3.51
N GLY A 80 12.88 5.11 4.57
CA GLY A 80 12.74 6.57 4.56
C GLY A 80 11.70 7.08 3.55
N PRO A 81 11.79 8.34 3.10
CA PRO A 81 10.78 8.98 2.23
C PRO A 81 10.65 8.37 0.82
N MET A 82 11.49 7.38 0.51
CA MET A 82 11.48 6.62 -0.75
C MET A 82 10.58 5.39 -0.71
N ALA A 83 10.23 4.91 0.47
CA ALA A 83 9.94 3.49 0.66
C ALA A 83 8.46 3.10 0.72
N SER A 84 7.54 3.95 0.26
CA SER A 84 6.12 3.60 0.15
C SER A 84 5.94 2.26 -0.58
N LEU A 85 5.68 1.17 0.17
CA LEU A 85 5.60 -0.19 -0.36
C LEU A 85 4.23 -0.41 -0.98
N ARG A 86 4.22 -0.90 -2.22
CA ARG A 86 3.04 -0.86 -3.09
C ARG A 86 2.70 -2.19 -3.72
N ALA A 87 3.70 -3.05 -3.89
CA ALA A 87 3.52 -4.40 -4.39
C ALA A 87 4.22 -5.41 -3.48
N LEU A 88 3.72 -6.63 -3.51
CA LEU A 88 4.14 -7.71 -2.63
C LEU A 88 4.17 -9.03 -3.41
N ASP A 89 5.36 -9.60 -3.51
CA ASP A 89 5.62 -10.94 -4.01
C ASP A 89 6.49 -11.68 -2.98
N PRO A 90 5.88 -12.22 -1.90
CA PRO A 90 6.63 -12.68 -0.74
C PRO A 90 7.75 -13.68 -1.11
N PRO A 91 8.96 -13.50 -0.56
CA PRO A 91 9.28 -12.60 0.55
C PRO A 91 9.62 -11.16 0.12
N LEU A 92 9.53 -10.83 -1.17
CA LEU A 92 9.90 -9.52 -1.70
C LEU A 92 8.76 -8.50 -1.65
N ALA A 93 9.08 -7.26 -1.31
CA ALA A 93 8.19 -6.12 -1.42
C ALA A 93 8.84 -5.01 -2.24
N TYR A 94 8.00 -4.28 -2.98
CA TYR A 94 8.45 -3.25 -3.91
C TYR A 94 7.81 -1.92 -3.56
N GLY A 95 8.63 -0.87 -3.50
CA GLY A 95 8.20 0.49 -3.21
C GLY A 95 8.75 1.50 -4.20
N TYR A 96 8.14 2.67 -4.21
CA TYR A 96 8.63 3.85 -4.92
C TYR A 96 7.95 5.10 -4.35
N SER A 97 8.58 6.26 -4.55
CA SER A 97 8.06 7.55 -4.08
C SER A 97 7.57 8.41 -5.23
N TYR A 98 6.52 9.18 -4.99
CA TYR A 98 6.05 10.22 -5.91
C TYR A 98 6.70 11.57 -5.67
N ARG A 99 7.54 11.71 -4.63
CA ARG A 99 8.24 12.96 -4.38
C ARG A 99 9.22 13.20 -5.53
N SER A 100 9.23 14.43 -6.05
CA SER A 100 10.07 14.80 -7.20
C SER A 100 11.54 14.47 -7.01
N LEU A 101 12.04 14.54 -5.77
CA LEU A 101 13.43 14.20 -5.43
C LEU A 101 13.80 12.73 -5.72
N PHE A 102 12.82 11.82 -5.73
CA PHE A 102 13.01 10.38 -5.90
C PHE A 102 12.31 9.85 -7.15
N GLN A 103 12.01 10.73 -8.10
CA GLN A 103 11.27 10.37 -9.30
C GLN A 103 12.10 9.39 -10.15
N GLY A 104 11.52 8.21 -10.43
CA GLY A 104 12.18 7.14 -11.19
C GLY A 104 12.95 6.14 -10.33
N GLU A 105 13.03 6.36 -9.02
CA GLU A 105 13.69 5.43 -8.09
C GLU A 105 12.69 4.44 -7.49
N GLY A 106 13.13 3.18 -7.40
CA GLY A 106 12.38 2.08 -6.81
C GLY A 106 13.19 1.41 -5.70
N LEU A 107 12.48 0.80 -4.76
CA LEU A 107 13.03 0.04 -3.65
C LEU A 107 12.53 -1.39 -3.72
N VAL A 108 13.44 -2.35 -3.47
CA VAL A 108 13.10 -3.75 -3.26
C VAL A 108 13.59 -4.15 -1.88
N LEU A 109 12.70 -4.72 -1.07
CA LEU A 109 13.01 -5.23 0.26
C LEU A 109 12.75 -6.73 0.31
N ASN A 110 13.67 -7.49 0.88
CA ASN A 110 13.41 -8.87 1.30
C ASN A 110 12.89 -8.85 2.75
N LEU A 111 11.60 -9.13 2.94
CA LEU A 111 10.92 -8.97 4.24
C LEU A 111 11.35 -9.97 5.31
N GLU A 112 12.05 -11.04 4.93
CA GLU A 112 12.56 -12.05 5.87
C GLU A 112 13.99 -11.74 6.34
N GLU A 113 14.79 -11.10 5.47
CA GLU A 113 16.19 -10.76 5.75
C GLU A 113 16.35 -9.35 6.33
N GLN A 114 15.47 -8.43 5.92
CA GLN A 114 15.60 -7.03 6.27
C GLN A 114 14.98 -6.74 7.65
N VAL A 115 15.82 -6.22 8.54
CA VAL A 115 15.37 -5.78 9.87
C VAL A 115 15.02 -4.30 9.81
N GLY A 116 13.73 -4.01 9.76
CA GLY A 116 13.20 -2.66 9.92
C GLY A 116 13.18 -2.24 11.39
N ARG A 117 12.78 -1.00 11.63
CA ARG A 117 12.49 -0.53 12.98
C ARG A 117 11.10 -1.03 13.38
N PRO A 118 10.91 -1.54 14.61
CA PRO A 118 9.62 -2.03 15.04
C PRO A 118 8.59 -0.89 15.12
N LEU A 119 7.36 -1.15 14.69
CA LEU A 119 6.24 -0.23 14.80
C LEU A 119 5.10 -0.87 15.59
N ALA A 120 4.65 -0.20 16.65
CA ALA A 120 3.59 -0.72 17.50
C ALA A 120 2.21 -0.36 16.95
N TYR A 121 1.30 -1.34 16.95
CA TYR A 121 -0.09 -1.17 16.55
C TYR A 121 -1.05 -1.70 17.62
N ARG A 122 -2.18 -1.01 17.78
CA ARG A 122 -3.34 -1.56 18.47
C ARG A 122 -4.29 -2.15 17.45
N PHE A 123 -4.63 -3.43 17.62
CA PHE A 123 -5.69 -4.05 16.84
C PHE A 123 -7.05 -3.72 17.45
N GLU A 124 -7.93 -3.13 16.66
CA GLU A 124 -9.29 -2.81 17.07
C GLU A 124 -10.30 -3.51 16.18
N ALA A 125 -11.28 -4.17 16.79
CA ALA A 125 -12.36 -4.80 16.06
C ALA A 125 -13.33 -3.73 15.54
N LEU A 126 -13.60 -3.75 14.24
CA LEU A 126 -14.59 -2.91 13.61
C LEU A 126 -15.80 -3.75 13.23
N ARG A 127 -16.99 -3.33 13.66
CA ARG A 127 -18.25 -3.93 13.23
C ARG A 127 -18.80 -3.14 12.06
N LEU A 128 -18.97 -3.81 10.93
CA LEU A 128 -19.59 -3.24 9.75
C LEU A 128 -21.05 -3.71 9.74
N PRO A 129 -22.01 -2.84 10.09
CA PRO A 129 -23.41 -3.23 10.07
C PRO A 129 -23.79 -3.58 8.63
N TRP A 130 -24.35 -4.77 8.45
CA TRP A 130 -24.95 -5.14 7.17
C TRP A 130 -26.17 -4.25 6.95
N LEU A 131 -26.04 -3.30 6.04
CA LEU A 131 -27.17 -2.50 5.60
C LEU A 131 -27.84 -3.23 4.42
N PRO A 132 -29.16 -3.44 4.44
CA PRO A 132 -29.86 -4.01 3.31
C PRO A 132 -29.69 -3.05 2.12
N PHE A 133 -28.95 -3.50 1.11
CA PHE A 133 -28.86 -2.80 -0.16
C PHE A 133 -29.70 -3.53 -1.21
N ARG A 134 -30.44 -2.77 -2.02
CA ARG A 134 -31.03 -3.30 -3.24
C ARG A 134 -30.09 -2.94 -4.37
N ALA A 135 -29.40 -3.94 -4.91
CA ALA A 135 -28.71 -3.76 -6.19
C ALA A 135 -29.77 -3.43 -7.24
N ARG A 136 -29.71 -2.21 -7.79
CA ARG A 136 -30.48 -1.88 -8.99
C ARG A 136 -29.58 -2.24 -10.16
N PRO A 137 -29.97 -3.21 -11.00
CA PRO A 137 -29.25 -3.43 -12.24
C PRO A 137 -29.37 -2.15 -13.07
N SER A 138 -28.28 -1.40 -13.16
CA SER A 138 -28.12 -0.38 -14.19
C SER A 138 -27.50 -1.08 -15.37
N ALA A 139 -28.07 -0.90 -16.56
CA ALA A 139 -27.31 -1.20 -17.77
C ALA A 139 -26.01 -0.39 -17.69
N LEU A 140 -24.89 -1.07 -17.60
CA LEU A 140 -23.59 -0.43 -17.71
C LEU A 140 -23.51 0.01 -19.16
N SER A 141 -23.74 1.30 -19.42
CA SER A 141 -23.39 1.85 -20.72
C SER A 141 -21.88 1.77 -20.79
N LEU A 142 -21.38 0.73 -21.47
CA LEU A 142 -19.97 0.59 -21.80
C LEU A 142 -19.64 1.74 -22.77
N THR A 143 -19.41 2.91 -22.20
CA THR A 143 -18.78 4.06 -22.86
C THR A 143 -17.26 3.89 -22.89
N TRP A 144 -16.77 2.68 -22.60
CA TRP A 144 -15.44 2.23 -22.97
C TRP A 144 -15.35 2.20 -24.50
N LYS A 145 -15.00 3.34 -25.08
CA LYS A 145 -14.45 3.33 -26.43
C LYS A 145 -13.08 2.67 -26.31
N PRO A 146 -12.75 1.64 -27.11
CA PRO A 146 -11.37 1.22 -27.22
C PRO A 146 -10.56 2.47 -27.56
N VAL A 147 -9.68 2.87 -26.66
CA VAL A 147 -8.65 3.84 -27.00
C VAL A 147 -7.79 3.09 -28.00
N ALA A 148 -7.80 3.51 -29.26
CA ALA A 148 -6.82 3.04 -30.20
C ALA A 148 -5.47 3.29 -29.53
N TRP A 149 -4.75 2.22 -29.21
CA TRP A 149 -3.37 2.33 -28.79
C TRP A 149 -2.64 2.94 -29.98
N ASN A 150 -2.51 4.27 -29.98
CA ASN A 150 -1.47 4.90 -30.76
C ASN A 150 -0.19 4.46 -30.07
N PRO A 151 0.64 3.61 -30.69
CA PRO A 151 2.00 3.51 -30.22
C PRO A 151 2.51 4.95 -30.24
N GLU A 152 2.76 5.52 -29.06
CA GLU A 152 3.41 6.83 -29.01
C GLU A 152 4.61 6.76 -29.95
N PRO A 153 4.91 7.85 -30.68
CA PRO A 153 6.14 7.91 -31.46
C PRO A 153 7.24 7.51 -30.50
N THR A 154 8.01 6.49 -30.87
CA THR A 154 9.05 5.88 -30.04
C THR A 154 9.75 6.97 -29.26
N LEU A 155 9.36 7.15 -28.00
CA LEU A 155 10.07 8.02 -27.08
C LEU A 155 11.39 7.29 -26.93
N ARG A 156 12.39 7.73 -27.69
CA ARG A 156 13.77 7.32 -27.46
C ARG A 156 14.05 7.80 -26.06
N LEU A 157 13.89 6.90 -25.10
CA LEU A 157 14.38 7.07 -23.74
C LEU A 157 15.89 7.27 -23.91
N ASN A 158 16.30 8.53 -23.96
CA ASN A 158 17.71 8.84 -23.86
C ASN A 158 18.17 8.28 -22.52
N ALA A 159 19.34 7.63 -22.51
CA ALA A 159 19.95 7.22 -21.26
C ALA A 159 19.94 8.40 -20.29
N CYS A 160 19.62 8.15 -19.01
CA CYS A 160 19.80 9.17 -17.99
C CYS A 160 21.25 9.69 -18.10
N PRO A 161 21.47 11.02 -18.09
CA PRO A 161 22.82 11.55 -18.01
C PRO A 161 23.52 10.88 -16.82
N PRO A 162 24.81 10.51 -16.94
CA PRO A 162 25.55 10.06 -15.78
C PRO A 162 25.42 11.12 -14.69
N GLY A 163 24.97 10.69 -13.51
CA GLY A 163 24.94 11.55 -12.33
C GLY A 163 26.36 12.04 -12.02
N PRO A 164 26.51 13.15 -11.26
CA PRO A 164 27.83 13.62 -10.87
C PRO A 164 28.59 12.52 -10.16
N ASP A 165 29.84 12.29 -10.58
CA ASP A 165 30.72 11.33 -9.92
C ASP A 165 30.78 11.64 -8.41
N PRO A 166 30.68 10.62 -7.54
CA PRO A 166 30.89 10.83 -6.12
C PRO A 166 32.29 11.42 -5.94
N LYS A 167 32.37 12.58 -5.27
CA LYS A 167 33.64 13.17 -4.91
C LYS A 167 34.38 12.17 -3.99
N PRO A 168 35.64 11.82 -4.30
CA PRO A 168 36.44 11.08 -3.35
C PRO A 168 36.66 11.94 -2.09
N ASP A 169 36.51 11.30 -0.94
CA ASP A 169 36.83 11.84 0.38
C ASP A 169 38.31 12.24 0.50
#